data_AF-A0A9E3D0Q3-F1
#
_entry.id   AF-A0A9E3D0Q3-F1
#
_cell.length_a   1.000
_cell.length_b   1.000
_cell.length_c   1.000
_cell.angle_alpha   90.00
_cell.angle_beta   90.00
_cell.angle_gamma   90.00
#
_symmetry.space_group_name_H-M   'P 1'
#
loop_
_entity.id
_entity.type
_entity.pdbx_description
1 polymer ?
#
loop_
_entity_poly.entity_id
_entity_poly.type
_entity_poly.pdbx_seq_one_letter_code
_entity_poly.pdbx_strand_id
1 'polypeptide(L)'
;MSRFIWANPQVFAGSLCCRYLVVRFGQLRVPMLNEGSVVASVWHWALGSFTDGQIEVLGAWQDDGAGTAQRIAVDLHERGIERIKAVAAEDVLVAA
;
A
#
# COMPACT_ATOMS: atom_id res chain seq x y z
N MET A 1 -16.41 -21.44 5.35
CA MET A 1 -17.11 -20.13 5.43
C MET A 1 -16.41 -19.31 6.50
N SER A 2 -15.42 -18.50 6.13
CA SER A 2 -14.63 -17.74 7.11
C SER A 2 -15.21 -16.33 7.23
N ARG A 3 -15.75 -16.02 8.40
CA ARG A 3 -16.27 -14.70 8.77
C ARG A 3 -15.10 -13.77 9.06
N PHE A 4 -14.98 -12.68 8.30
CA PHE A 4 -14.11 -11.57 8.66
C PHE A 4 -14.82 -10.71 9.71
N ILE A 5 -14.41 -10.85 10.97
CA ILE A 5 -14.90 -10.01 12.06
C ILE A 5 -14.14 -8.69 11.96
N TRP A 6 -14.84 -7.64 11.50
CA TRP A 6 -14.39 -6.26 11.65
C TRP A 6 -14.37 -5.93 13.15
N ALA A 7 -13.18 -5.87 13.73
CA ALA A 7 -12.99 -5.35 15.08
C ALA A 7 -12.42 -3.93 15.01
N ASN A 8 -13.27 -2.97 15.37
CA ASN A 8 -12.97 -1.69 16.01
C ASN A 8 -12.41 -0.52 15.14
N PRO A 9 -13.17 0.60 14.96
CA PRO A 9 -12.75 1.75 14.15
C PRO A 9 -11.88 2.79 14.88
N GLN A 10 -11.18 2.43 15.96
CA GLN A 10 -10.51 3.42 16.85
C GLN A 10 -9.00 3.28 17.05
N VAL A 11 -8.25 2.59 16.18
CA VAL A 11 -6.80 2.42 16.39
C VAL A 11 -5.98 2.84 15.17
N PHE A 12 -6.02 4.12 14.78
CA PHE A 12 -5.00 4.70 13.89
C PHE A 12 -4.74 6.17 14.26
N ALA A 13 -4.29 6.42 15.48
CA ALA A 13 -3.84 7.74 15.94
C ALA A 13 -2.49 7.65 16.66
N GLY A 14 -1.60 6.79 16.17
CA GLY A 14 -0.19 6.79 16.57
C GLY A 14 0.64 7.36 15.44
N SER A 15 1.31 8.50 15.66
CA SER A 15 2.32 9.02 14.76
C SER A 15 3.32 7.90 14.45
N LEU A 16 3.56 7.61 13.16
CA LEU A 16 4.42 6.54 12.67
C LEU A 16 5.92 6.83 12.95
N CYS A 17 6.28 6.97 14.24
CA CYS A 17 7.62 7.29 14.73
C CYS A 17 8.59 6.08 14.64
N CYS A 18 8.17 4.97 14.04
CA CYS A 18 8.94 3.72 13.98
C CYS A 18 9.54 3.53 12.58
N ARG A 19 10.87 3.65 12.49
CA ARG A 19 11.67 3.34 11.30
C ARG A 19 11.28 1.97 10.71
N TYR A 20 10.49 1.96 9.63
CA TYR A 20 10.23 0.75 8.86
C TYR A 20 11.54 0.18 8.30
N LEU A 21 11.76 -1.13 8.49
CA LEU A 21 12.98 -1.79 8.04
C LEU A 21 12.91 -2.09 6.53
N VAL A 22 11.73 -2.49 6.04
CA VAL A 22 11.47 -2.85 4.64
C VAL A 22 10.03 -2.45 4.29
N VAL A 23 9.82 -1.92 3.08
CA VAL A 23 8.47 -1.77 2.51
C VAL A 23 8.39 -2.61 1.24
N ARG A 24 7.43 -3.54 1.20
CA ARG A 24 7.12 -4.30 0.00
C ARG A 24 6.03 -3.56 -0.76
N PHE A 25 6.24 -3.35 -2.04
CA PHE A 25 5.25 -2.81 -2.95
C PHE A 25 4.79 -3.91 -3.91
N GLY A 26 3.53 -3.87 -4.30
CA GLY A 26 3.05 -4.76 -5.33
C GLY A 26 1.85 -4.18 -6.04
N GLN A 27 1.45 -4.89 -7.09
CA GLN A 27 0.27 -4.57 -7.86
C GLN A 27 -0.70 -5.74 -7.80
N LEU A 28 -1.99 -5.42 -7.83
CA LEU A 28 -3.06 -6.40 -7.94
C LEU A 28 -4.06 -5.91 -8.99
N ARG A 29 -4.45 -6.80 -9.91
CA ARG A 29 -5.57 -6.56 -10.81
C ARG A 29 -6.84 -7.09 -10.16
N VAL A 30 -7.78 -6.19 -9.89
CA VAL A 30 -9.03 -6.50 -9.22
C VAL A 30 -10.19 -6.18 -10.16
N PRO A 31 -11.11 -7.12 -10.42
CA PRO A 31 -12.34 -6.81 -11.14
C PRO A 31 -13.22 -5.90 -10.29
N MET A 32 -13.55 -4.72 -10.81
CA MET A 32 -14.37 -3.71 -10.15
C MET A 32 -15.58 -3.36 -10.99
N LEU A 33 -16.69 -3.05 -10.33
CA LEU A 33 -17.87 -2.52 -11.01
C LEU A 33 -17.68 -1.02 -11.26
N ASN A 34 -17.66 -0.61 -12.51
CA ASN A 34 -17.60 0.78 -12.94
C ASN A 34 -18.74 1.06 -13.91
N GLU A 35 -19.63 2.00 -13.57
CA GLU A 35 -20.79 2.40 -14.39
C GLU A 35 -21.61 1.19 -14.91
N GLY A 36 -21.80 0.18 -14.06
CA GLY A 36 -22.58 -1.04 -14.40
C GLY A 36 -21.81 -2.09 -15.20
N SER A 37 -20.55 -1.84 -15.56
CA SER A 37 -19.68 -2.79 -16.24
C SER A 37 -18.57 -3.30 -15.32
N VAL A 38 -18.17 -4.57 -15.45
CA VAL A 38 -17.00 -5.10 -14.72
C VAL A 38 -15.74 -4.76 -15.50
N VAL A 39 -14.86 -3.98 -14.89
CA VAL A 39 -13.58 -3.55 -15.46
C VAL A 39 -12.45 -4.02 -14.55
N ALA A 40 -11.35 -4.51 -15.13
CA ALA A 40 -10.16 -4.85 -14.36
C ALA A 40 -9.40 -3.57 -13.99
N SER A 41 -9.40 -3.22 -12.70
CA SER A 41 -8.65 -2.08 -12.17
C SER A 41 -7.32 -2.56 -11.59
N VAL A 42 -6.25 -1.84 -11.89
CA VAL A 42 -4.93 -2.07 -11.26
C VAL A 42 -4.89 -1.31 -9.95
N TRP A 43 -4.41 -1.96 -8.90
CA TRP A 43 -4.21 -1.38 -7.57
C TRP A 43 -2.78 -1.59 -7.12
N HIS A 44 -2.14 -0.53 -6.65
CA HIS A 44 -0.87 -0.59 -5.95
C HIS A 44 -1.12 -0.82 -4.48
N TRP A 45 -0.30 -1.63 -3.82
CA TRP A 45 -0.37 -1.85 -2.38
C TRP A 45 1.02 -1.79 -1.75
N ALA A 46 1.07 -1.47 -0.47
CA ALA A 46 2.31 -1.43 0.30
C ALA A 46 2.14 -2.13 1.67
N LEU A 47 3.13 -2.96 2.02
CA LEU A 47 3.27 -3.60 3.32
C LEU A 47 4.56 -3.14 3.98
N GLY A 48 4.48 -2.64 5.21
CA GLY A 48 5.62 -2.27 6.02
C GLY A 48 6.01 -3.42 6.95
N SER A 49 7.30 -3.68 7.08
CA SER A 49 7.83 -4.59 8.11
C SER A 49 8.64 -3.83 9.14
N PHE A 50 8.30 -4.02 10.40
CA PHE A 50 9.02 -3.49 11.55
C PHE A 50 10.24 -4.36 11.87
N THR A 51 11.16 -3.83 12.66
CA THR A 51 12.39 -4.54 13.05
C THR A 51 12.12 -5.75 13.96
N ASP A 52 10.95 -5.81 14.60
CA ASP A 52 10.50 -6.92 15.42
C ASP A 52 9.79 -8.02 14.60
N GLY A 53 9.69 -7.85 13.28
CA GLY A 53 9.04 -8.79 12.37
C GLY A 53 7.54 -8.60 12.22
N GLN A 54 6.93 -7.63 12.90
CA GLN A 54 5.53 -7.29 12.67
C GLN A 54 5.34 -6.68 11.28
N ILE A 55 4.17 -6.95 10.68
CA ILE A 55 3.80 -6.46 9.35
C ILE A 55 2.55 -5.59 9.48
N GLU A 56 2.56 -4.45 8.81
CA GLU A 56 1.42 -3.55 8.72
C GLU A 56 1.06 -3.27 7.26
N VAL A 57 -0.24 -3.18 6.98
CA VAL A 57 -0.72 -2.67 5.70
C VAL A 57 -0.55 -1.16 5.71
N LEU A 58 0.37 -0.66 4.90
CA LEU A 58 0.58 0.79 4.79
C LEU A 58 -0.55 1.38 3.96
N GLY A 59 -0.93 0.76 2.85
CA GLY A 59 -2.05 1.27 2.06
C GLY A 59 -2.30 0.49 0.77
N ALA A 60 -3.36 0.91 0.10
CA ALA A 60 -3.71 0.48 -1.23
C ALA A 60 -4.26 1.67 -2.01
N TRP A 61 -3.84 1.82 -3.26
CA TRP A 61 -4.17 2.94 -4.13
C TRP A 61 -4.55 2.41 -5.51
N GLN A 62 -5.66 2.90 -6.06
CA GLN A 62 -6.01 2.59 -7.44
C GLN A 62 -5.01 3.25 -8.38
N ASP A 63 -4.60 2.53 -9.43
CA ASP A 63 -3.84 3.12 -10.51
C ASP A 63 -4.77 3.89 -11.45
N ASP A 64 -4.60 5.20 -11.52
CA ASP A 64 -5.33 6.09 -12.42
C ASP A 64 -4.42 6.77 -13.47
N GLY A 65 -3.18 6.29 -13.60
CA GLY A 65 -2.23 6.72 -14.63
C GLY A 65 -0.94 7.34 -14.10
N ALA A 66 -0.36 8.24 -14.90
CA ALA A 66 1.02 8.71 -14.74
C ALA A 66 1.34 9.40 -13.39
N GLY A 67 0.31 9.91 -12.69
CA GLY A 67 0.47 10.56 -11.38
C GLY A 67 0.45 9.61 -10.18
N THR A 68 0.11 8.33 -10.38
CA THR A 68 -0.12 7.38 -9.29
C THR A 68 1.09 7.25 -8.36
N ALA A 69 2.28 7.03 -8.91
CA ALA A 69 3.49 6.82 -8.12
C ALA A 69 3.83 8.05 -7.25
N GLN A 70 3.68 9.27 -7.80
CA GLN A 70 3.95 10.50 -7.07
C GLN A 70 2.96 10.69 -5.91
N ARG A 71 1.66 10.43 -6.14
CA ARG A 71 0.64 10.55 -5.08
C ARG A 71 0.88 9.53 -3.96
N ILE A 72 1.25 8.30 -4.29
CA ILE A 72 1.61 7.28 -3.29
C ILE A 72 2.80 7.76 -2.44
N ALA A 73 3.84 8.31 -3.07
CA ALA A 73 5.00 8.81 -2.35
C ALA A 73 4.65 9.97 -1.40
N VAL A 74 3.77 10.89 -1.83
CA VAL A 74 3.28 12.00 -1.01
C VAL A 74 2.47 11.49 0.18
N ASP A 75 1.50 10.59 -0.04
CA ASP A 75 0.67 10.02 1.04
C ASP A 75 1.54 9.31 2.10
N LEU A 76 2.51 8.50 1.67
CA LEU A 76 3.41 7.82 2.59
C LEU A 76 4.30 8.81 3.36
N HIS A 77 4.77 9.86 2.69
CA HIS A 77 5.56 10.91 3.34
C HIS A 77 4.74 11.69 4.39
N GLU A 78 3.53 12.12 4.05
CA GLU A 78 2.61 12.82 4.95
C GLU A 78 2.25 11.99 6.18
N ARG A 79 2.26 10.66 6.04
CA ARG A 79 2.05 9.71 7.14
C ARG A 79 3.30 9.47 8.00
N GLY A 80 4.44 10.08 7.68
CA GLY A 80 5.68 9.98 8.44
C GLY A 80 6.59 8.83 8.00
N ILE A 81 6.36 8.23 6.83
CA ILE A 81 7.27 7.23 6.27
C ILE A 81 8.44 7.94 5.59
N GLU A 82 9.47 8.26 6.38
CA GLU A 82 10.58 9.10 5.92
C GLU A 82 11.73 8.31 5.26
N ARG A 83 11.83 6.99 5.49
CA ARG A 83 12.96 6.17 5.00
C ARG A 83 12.53 4.76 4.62
N ILE A 84 12.34 4.52 3.33
CA ILE A 84 12.17 3.18 2.76
C ILE A 84 13.56 2.65 2.40
N LYS A 85 14.09 1.69 3.17
CA LYS A 85 15.46 1.16 2.95
C LYS A 85 15.57 0.20 1.78
N ALA A 86 14.48 -0.46 1.42
CA ALA A 86 14.42 -1.39 0.30
C ALA A 86 12.98 -1.48 -0.21
N VAL A 87 12.83 -1.47 -1.53
CA VAL A 87 11.58 -1.74 -2.24
C VAL A 87 11.72 -3.11 -2.90
N ALA A 88 10.89 -4.05 -2.49
CA ALA A 88 10.67 -5.27 -3.24
C ALA A 88 9.40 -5.08 -4.05
N ALA A 89 9.52 -5.01 -5.38
CA ALA A 89 8.41 -4.99 -6.32
C ALA A 89 8.32 -6.35 -7.02
N GLU A 90 7.10 -6.89 -7.16
CA GLU A 90 6.87 -8.16 -7.85
C GLU A 90 6.92 -8.05 -9.38
N ASP A 91 6.89 -6.83 -9.93
CA ASP A 91 7.11 -6.56 -11.35
C ASP A 91 8.39 -5.78 -11.56
N VAL A 92 9.16 -6.18 -12.58
CA VAL A 92 10.44 -5.58 -12.96
C VAL A 92 10.23 -4.09 -13.25
N LEU A 93 10.50 -3.24 -12.27
CA LEU A 93 10.85 -1.84 -12.48
C LEU A 93 12.17 -1.85 -13.27
N VAL A 94 12.08 -1.87 -14.59
CA VAL A 94 13.20 -1.52 -15.45
C VAL A 94 13.49 -0.06 -15.15
N ALA A 95 14.53 0.17 -14.36
CA ALA A 95 15.13 1.49 -14.22
C ALA A 95 15.58 1.95 -15.62
N ALA A 96 15.04 3.08 -16.07
CA ALA A 96 15.60 3.91 -17.12
C ALA A 96 15.80 5.31 -16.55
#